data_AF-S4NR62-F1
#
_entry.id   AF-S4NR62-F1
#
_cell.length_a   1.000
_cell.length_b   1.000
_cell.length_c   1.000
_cell.angle_alpha   90.00
_cell.angle_beta   90.00
_cell.angle_gamma   90.00
#
_symmetry.space_group_name_H-M   'P 1'
#
loop_
_entity.id
_entity.type
_entity.pdbx_description
1 polymer ?
#
loop_
_entity_poly.entity_id
_entity_poly.type
_entity_poly.pdbx_seq_one_letter_code
_entity_poly.pdbx_strand_id
1 'polypeptide(L)'
;MLTAFQSYCVKQAGAALLLAGLEKEKELLRIFLRVSQMENAVLRRMNLNSFLMVPVQRVTKYPLLLSRLYRATPTCASEREEVKGAQRCVESRLEEINAAAAAA
;
A
#
# COMPACT_ATOMS: atom_id res chain seq x y z
N MET A 1 9.80 5.63 8.18
CA MET A 1 8.94 5.54 6.99
C MET A 1 8.13 4.24 6.95
N LEU A 2 8.74 3.06 7.13
CA LEU A 2 8.04 1.76 7.10
C LEU A 2 7.05 1.53 8.27
N THR A 3 7.29 2.17 9.42
CA THR A 3 6.37 2.14 10.59
C THR A 3 4.99 2.74 10.31
N ALA A 4 4.91 3.74 9.42
CA ALA A 4 3.63 4.30 8.98
C ALA A 4 2.85 3.30 8.10
N PHE A 5 3.55 2.56 7.22
CA PHE A 5 2.94 1.48 6.45
C PHE A 5 2.42 0.37 7.35
N GLN A 6 3.14 0.02 8.42
CA GLN A 6 2.67 -0.97 9.39
C GLN A 6 1.34 -0.54 10.03
N SER A 7 1.30 0.65 10.62
CA SER A 7 0.09 1.18 11.25
C SER A 7 -1.09 1.26 10.27
N TYR A 8 -0.81 1.59 9.01
CA TYR A 8 -1.82 1.68 7.97
C TYR A 8 -2.34 0.30 7.55
N CYS A 9 -1.45 -0.63 7.19
CA CYS A 9 -1.80 -1.94 6.64
C CYS A 9 -2.57 -2.79 7.66
N VAL A 10 -2.20 -2.72 8.94
CA VAL A 10 -2.93 -3.40 10.03
C VAL A 10 -4.39 -2.95 10.11
N LYS A 11 -4.67 -1.67 9.82
CA LYS A 11 -6.04 -1.12 9.90
C LYS A 11 -6.78 -1.14 8.56
N GLN A 12 -6.10 -1.47 7.46
CA GLN A 12 -6.65 -1.29 6.12
C GLN A 12 -7.89 -2.16 5.89
N ALA A 13 -7.86 -3.43 6.30
CA ALA A 13 -9.00 -4.34 6.16
C ALA A 13 -10.23 -3.81 6.93
N GLY A 14 -10.04 -3.41 8.19
CA GLY A 14 -11.10 -2.81 9.01
C GLY A 14 -11.65 -1.51 8.41
N ALA A 15 -10.78 -0.64 7.89
CA ALA A 15 -11.21 0.60 7.22
C ALA A 15 -12.02 0.33 5.94
N ALA A 16 -11.64 -0.68 5.15
CA ALA A 16 -12.38 -1.08 3.95
C ALA A 16 -13.77 -1.64 4.30
N LEU A 17 -13.87 -2.47 5.35
CA LEU A 17 -15.14 -2.98 5.86
C LEU A 17 -16.03 -1.85 6.40
N LEU A 18 -15.45 -0.93 7.17
CA LEU A 18 -16.17 0.24 7.67
C LEU A 18 -16.73 1.09 6.53
N LEU A 19 -15.92 1.38 5.50
CA LEU A 19 -16.36 2.12 4.33
C LEU A 19 -17.54 1.42 3.63
N ALA A 20 -17.45 0.11 3.42
CA ALA A 20 -18.51 -0.67 2.81
C ALA A 20 -19.81 -0.67 3.64
N GLY A 21 -19.70 -0.66 4.98
CA GLY A 21 -20.84 -0.50 5.88
C GLY A 21 -21.48 0.90 5.77
N LEU A 22 -20.66 1.94 5.82
CA LEU A 22 -21.12 3.33 5.73
C LEU A 22 -21.78 3.64 4.38
N GLU A 23 -21.29 3.09 3.27
CA GLU A 23 -21.92 3.26 1.94
C GLU A 23 -23.30 2.59 1.85
N LYS A 24 -23.54 1.53 2.63
CA LYS A 24 -24.86 0.86 2.71
C LYS A 24 -25.83 1.66 3.58
N GLU A 25 -25.35 2.16 4.72
CA GLU A 25 -26.19 2.83 5.72
C GLU A 25 -26.46 4.30 5.42
N LYS A 26 -25.52 4.99 4.78
CA LYS A 26 -25.55 6.46 4.60
C LYS A 26 -25.65 6.81 3.13
N GLU A 27 -26.88 7.00 2.65
CA GLU A 27 -27.14 7.33 1.25
C GLU A 27 -26.41 8.59 0.76
N LEU A 28 -26.40 9.66 1.57
CA LEU A 28 -25.71 10.90 1.22
C LEU A 28 -24.20 10.69 1.04
N LEU A 29 -23.58 9.86 1.87
CA LEU A 29 -22.15 9.51 1.72
C LEU A 29 -21.92 8.77 0.41
N ARG A 30 -22.74 7.77 0.10
CA ARG A 30 -22.64 6.98 -1.14
C ARG A 30 -22.77 7.88 -2.38
N ILE A 31 -23.73 8.82 -2.38
CA ILE A 31 -23.91 9.78 -3.46
C ILE A 31 -22.66 10.68 -3.58
N PHE A 32 -22.20 11.24 -2.45
CA PHE A 32 -21.00 12.08 -2.42
C PHE A 32 -19.76 11.37 -2.98
N LEU A 33 -19.52 10.12 -2.59
CA LEU A 33 -18.39 9.33 -3.07
C LEU A 33 -18.51 9.05 -4.58
N ARG A 34 -19.72 8.72 -5.06
CA ARG A 34 -19.96 8.48 -6.48
C ARG A 34 -19.78 9.73 -7.33
N VAL A 35 -20.33 10.86 -6.92
CA VAL A 35 -20.16 12.15 -7.60
C VAL A 35 -18.69 12.55 -7.60
N SER A 36 -18.01 12.42 -6.45
CA SER A 36 -16.57 12.68 -6.36
C SER A 36 -15.77 11.83 -7.34
N GLN A 37 -16.04 10.51 -7.40
CA GLN A 37 -15.38 9.62 -8.34
C GLN A 37 -15.59 10.04 -9.81
N MET A 38 -16.78 10.50 -10.18
CA MET A 38 -17.14 10.82 -11.56
C MET A 38 -16.66 12.20 -12.01
N GLU A 39 -16.85 13.20 -11.16
CA GLU A 39 -16.68 14.62 -11.51
C GLU A 39 -15.31 15.18 -11.11
N ASN A 40 -14.65 14.60 -10.10
CA ASN A 40 -13.32 15.07 -9.70
C ASN A 40 -12.23 14.46 -10.59
N ALA A 41 -11.74 15.25 -11.55
CA ALA A 41 -10.68 14.84 -12.47
C ALA A 41 -9.40 14.36 -11.76
N VAL A 42 -9.08 14.89 -10.57
CA VAL A 42 -7.90 14.48 -9.77
C VAL A 42 -7.99 13.01 -9.36
N LEU A 43 -9.20 12.51 -9.11
CA LEU A 43 -9.41 11.11 -8.71
C LEU A 43 -9.27 10.12 -9.86
N ARG A 44 -9.23 10.60 -11.11
CA ARG A 44 -9.08 9.76 -12.31
C ARG A 44 -10.05 8.58 -12.35
N ARG A 45 -11.28 8.79 -11.87
CA ARG A 45 -12.35 7.78 -11.75
C ARG A 45 -12.07 6.62 -10.80
N MET A 46 -11.08 6.72 -9.92
CA MET A 46 -10.86 5.75 -8.85
C MET A 46 -11.78 6.04 -7.67
N ASN A 47 -12.42 5.00 -7.14
CA ASN A 47 -13.20 5.10 -5.90
C ASN A 47 -12.28 5.11 -4.68
N LEU A 48 -12.83 5.49 -3.52
CA LEU A 48 -12.06 5.60 -2.28
C LEU A 48 -11.42 4.27 -1.87
N ASN A 49 -12.11 3.13 -2.05
CA ASN A 49 -11.57 1.81 -1.71
C ASN A 49 -10.29 1.48 -2.51
N SER A 50 -10.22 1.86 -3.79
CA SER A 50 -9.00 1.72 -4.61
C SER A 50 -7.82 2.50 -4.03
N PHE A 51 -8.07 3.71 -3.50
CA PHE A 51 -7.03 4.50 -2.83
C PHE A 51 -6.57 3.88 -1.52
N LEU A 52 -7.45 3.18 -0.78
CA LEU A 52 -7.07 2.47 0.44
C LEU A 52 -6.06 1.35 0.19
N MET A 53 -6.06 0.78 -1.01
CA MET A 53 -5.10 -0.25 -1.40
C MET A 53 -3.72 0.30 -1.79
N VAL A 54 -3.61 1.59 -2.12
CA VAL A 54 -2.36 2.15 -2.66
C VAL A 54 -1.18 1.99 -1.71
N PRO A 55 -1.28 2.25 -0.38
CA PRO A 55 -0.16 2.04 0.52
C PRO A 55 0.25 0.57 0.65
N VAL A 56 -0.72 -0.36 0.67
CA VAL A 56 -0.48 -1.82 0.71
C VAL A 56 0.26 -2.27 -0.54
N GLN A 57 -0.20 -1.82 -1.72
CA GLN A 57 0.45 -2.10 -2.99
C GLN A 57 1.84 -1.46 -3.09
N ARG A 58 2.01 -0.26 -2.51
CA ARG A 58 3.28 0.45 -2.57
C ARG A 58 4.36 -0.26 -1.76
N VAL A 59 4.05 -0.69 -0.54
CA VAL A 59 5.03 -1.34 0.33
C VAL A 59 5.46 -2.69 -0.24
N THR A 60 4.53 -3.46 -0.80
CA THR A 60 4.80 -4.76 -1.46
C THR A 60 5.56 -4.62 -2.78
N LYS A 61 5.56 -3.44 -3.41
CA LYS A 61 6.31 -3.17 -4.64
C LYS A 61 7.80 -2.92 -4.41
N TYR A 62 8.21 -2.46 -3.22
CA TYR A 62 9.61 -2.13 -2.95
C TYR A 62 10.58 -3.32 -3.13
N PRO A 63 10.31 -4.54 -2.63
CA PRO A 63 11.18 -5.69 -2.89
C PRO A 63 11.35 -5.99 -4.38
N LEU A 64 10.28 -5.85 -5.17
CA LEU A 64 10.32 -6.10 -6.61
C LEU A 64 11.22 -5.07 -7.34
N LEU A 65 11.10 -3.80 -6.95
CA LEU A 65 11.93 -2.72 -7.51
C LEU A 65 13.39 -2.88 -7.10
N LEU A 66 13.66 -3.23 -5.84
CA LEU A 66 15.01 -3.46 -5.33
C LEU A 66 15.65 -4.70 -5.96
N SER A 67 14.89 -5.78 -6.16
CA SER A 67 15.38 -6.94 -6.90
C SER A 67 15.73 -6.60 -8.35
N ARG A 68 14.92 -5.76 -9.01
CA ARG A 68 15.21 -5.31 -10.38
C ARG A 68 16.44 -4.41 -10.42
N LEU A 69 16.57 -3.51 -9.45
CA LEU A 69 17.74 -2.65 -9.30
C LEU A 69 19.01 -3.49 -9.09
N TYR A 70 18.99 -4.44 -8.16
CA TYR A 70 20.12 -5.35 -7.90
C TYR A 70 20.58 -6.09 -9.16
N ARG A 71 19.65 -6.58 -9.97
CA ARG A 71 19.97 -7.26 -11.24
C ARG A 71 20.57 -6.33 -12.28
N ALA A 72 20.21 -5.04 -12.26
CA ALA A 72 20.74 -4.03 -13.16
C ALA A 72 22.08 -3.44 -12.67
N THR A 73 22.42 -3.58 -11.38
CA THR A 73 23.67 -3.08 -10.81
C THR A 73 24.86 -3.99 -11.19
N PRO A 74 25.96 -3.44 -11.74
CA PRO A 74 27.17 -4.20 -12.06
C PRO A 74 27.71 -4.98 -10.87
N THR A 75 28.30 -6.16 -11.13
CA THR A 75 28.88 -7.01 -10.07
C THR A 75 30.07 -6.37 -9.36
N CYS A 76 30.78 -5.47 -10.03
CA CYS A 76 31.93 -4.74 -9.48
C CYS A 76 31.55 -3.49 -8.68
N ALA A 77 30.27 -3.09 -8.68
CA ALA A 77 29.82 -1.89 -7.98
C ALA A 77 29.64 -2.18 -6.48
N SER A 78 30.23 -1.35 -5.63
CA SER A 78 30.11 -1.43 -4.16
C SER A 78 28.65 -1.35 -3.68
N GLU A 79 27.83 -0.58 -4.39
CA GLU A 79 26.42 -0.30 -4.07
C GLU A 79 25.53 -1.53 -4.26
N ARG A 80 26.01 -2.57 -4.96
CA ARG A 80 25.25 -3.79 -5.19
C ARG A 80 24.86 -4.48 -3.88
N GLU A 81 25.78 -4.50 -2.91
CA GLU A 81 25.50 -5.06 -1.58
C GLU A 81 24.58 -4.17 -0.75
N GLU A 82 24.65 -2.84 -0.92
CA GLU A 82 23.71 -1.91 -0.29
C GLU A 82 22.29 -2.13 -0.81
N VAL A 83 22.11 -2.30 -2.12
CA VAL A 83 20.80 -2.62 -2.72
C VAL A 83 20.26 -3.95 -2.18
N LYS A 84 21.13 -4.96 -2.04
CA LYS A 84 20.74 -6.26 -1.48
C LYS A 84 20.39 -6.16 0.01
N GLY A 85 21.11 -5.35 0.77
CA GLY A 85 20.81 -5.04 2.17
C GLY A 85 19.46 -4.33 2.32
N ALA A 86 19.20 -3.32 1.49
CA ALA A 86 17.93 -2.61 1.45
C ALA A 86 16.77 -3.55 1.11
N GLN A 87 16.96 -4.46 0.13
CA GLN A 87 15.96 -5.47 -0.23
C GLN A 87 15.58 -6.33 0.99
N ARG A 88 16.58 -6.92 1.65
CA ARG A 88 16.37 -7.77 2.84
C ARG A 88 15.67 -7.02 3.97
N CYS A 89 16.05 -5.77 4.21
CA CYS A 89 15.42 -4.92 5.23
C CYS A 89 13.93 -4.73 4.96
N VAL A 90 13.56 -4.40 3.72
CA VAL A 90 12.15 -4.20 3.34
C VAL A 90 11.36 -5.50 3.40
N GLU A 91 11.92 -6.62 2.95
CA GLU A 91 11.29 -7.95 3.01
C GLU A 91 10.98 -8.34 4.47
N SER A 92 11.95 -8.21 5.37
CA SER A 92 11.76 -8.47 6.80
C SER A 92 10.65 -7.58 7.40
N ARG A 93 10.62 -6.28 7.07
CA ARG A 93 9.54 -5.41 7.56
C ARG A 93 8.17 -5.78 6.98
N LEU A 94 8.11 -6.23 5.73
CA LEU A 94 6.85 -6.69 5.14
C LEU A 94 6.31 -7.94 5.83
N GLU A 95 7.18 -8.88 6.21
CA GLU A 95 6.79 -10.06 6.97
C GLU A 95 6.18 -9.67 8.33
N GLU A 96 6.80 -8.72 9.04
CA GLU A 96 6.26 -8.19 10.30
C GLU A 96 4.90 -7.51 10.12
N ILE A 97 4.76 -6.69 9.06
CA ILE A 97 3.49 -6.02 8.74
C ILE A 97 2.40 -7.05 8.44
N ASN A 98 2.73 -8.07 7.64
CA ASN A 98 1.79 -9.12 7.27
C ASN A 98 1.36 -9.94 8.49
N ALA A 99 2.29 -10.31 9.37
CA ALA A 99 1.98 -11.01 10.61
C ALA A 99 1.08 -10.16 11.53
N ALA A 100 1.39 -8.88 11.68
CA ALA A 100 0.59 -7.97 12.50
C ALA A 100 -0.82 -7.74 11.92
N ALA A 101 -0.94 -7.64 10.59
CA ALA A 101 -2.22 -7.47 9.93
C ALA A 101 -3.08 -8.74 9.98
N ALA A 102 -2.48 -9.93 9.96
CA ALA A 102 -3.20 -11.20 10.11
C ALA A 102 -3.72 -11.44 11.54
N ALA A 103 -3.11 -10.78 12.54
CA ALA A 103 -3.50 -10.89 13.94
C ALA A 103 -4.54 -9.83 14.38
N ALA A 104 -4.90 -8.90 13.50
CA ALA A 104 -5.82 -7.79 13.76
C ALA A 104 -7.20 -8.04 13.14
#